data_AF-I0W916-F1
#
_entry.id   AF-I0W916-F1
#
_cell.length_a   1.000
_cell.length_b   1.000
_cell.length_c   1.000
_cell.angle_alpha   90.00
_cell.angle_beta   90.00
_cell.angle_gamma   90.00
#
_symmetry.space_group_name_H-M   'P 1'
#
loop_
_entity.id
_entity.type
_entity.pdbx_description
1 polymer ?
#
loop_
_entity_poly.entity_id
_entity_poly.type
_entity_poly.pdbx_seq_one_letter_code
_entity_poly.pdbx_strand_id
1 'polypeptide(L)'
;MLLAYARDAERTLHSEFRGDLVDHAVFLASYHLESGREGARVLFGPGAEKARRTVLTADDVAHRLSQVPLPEVTAVALRSALADAVDAARYWQEPDGEDILVAAEPVRRELRRVAEHIARSPHTQWWTTPAATDQWSVGWSEDGTDPVDSTTAELLHDYRDRTAAEEVRAERDRPADPSANWSGWWWSTPPPRCSSQPLFDGTPAGLWFVEDSMGWERAVTRRMNIPASARVYEVDGAQAWAELCRQFSVEVTAQKRHDWYRTTGRSGRWVFPDWPRLSERYEGVHLTVAGYLAAAGTAITVDADTAITVDADTASVIAGWAPDDTYWLTDTVDLDSNDSRTWVCDTSGRHPSWVEEAHR
;
A
#
# COMPACT_ATOMS: atom_id res chain seq x y z
N MET A 1 2.51 9.36 -2.47
CA MET A 1 2.78 10.04 -1.18
C MET A 1 3.44 11.42 -1.36
N LEU A 2 4.64 11.52 -1.94
CA LEU A 2 5.34 12.82 -2.10
C LEU A 2 4.52 13.87 -2.87
N LEU A 3 3.87 13.46 -3.96
CA LEU A 3 3.01 14.34 -4.74
C LEU A 3 1.75 14.79 -3.96
N ALA A 4 1.14 13.88 -3.19
CA ALA A 4 0.01 14.19 -2.32
C ALA A 4 0.40 15.24 -1.27
N TYR A 5 1.57 15.11 -0.64
CA TYR A 5 2.09 16.12 0.29
C TYR A 5 2.31 17.49 -0.39
N ALA A 6 2.88 17.51 -1.60
CA ALA A 6 3.12 18.77 -2.32
C ALA A 6 1.81 19.49 -2.70
N ARG A 7 0.79 18.73 -3.17
CA ARG A 7 -0.56 19.27 -3.41
C ARG A 7 -1.18 19.81 -2.14
N ASP A 8 -0.99 19.10 -1.03
CA ASP A 8 -1.49 19.53 0.27
C ASP A 8 -0.84 20.84 0.75
N ALA A 9 0.48 20.94 0.59
CA ALA A 9 1.23 22.17 0.88
C ALA A 9 0.72 23.36 0.05
N GLU A 10 0.52 23.17 -1.26
CA GLU A 10 0.00 24.21 -2.16
C GLU A 10 -1.41 24.66 -1.75
N ARG A 11 -2.33 23.72 -1.47
CA ARG A 11 -3.70 24.03 -1.02
C ARG A 11 -3.77 24.78 0.31
N THR A 12 -2.80 24.54 1.20
CA THR A 12 -2.70 25.26 2.48
C THR A 12 -2.36 26.74 2.27
N LEU A 13 -1.61 27.06 1.22
CA LEU A 13 -1.20 28.43 0.89
C LEU A 13 -2.19 29.14 -0.04
N HIS A 14 -2.93 28.37 -0.84
CA HIS A 14 -3.87 28.88 -1.84
C HIS A 14 -5.21 28.14 -1.76
N SER A 15 -6.18 28.75 -1.07
CA SER A 15 -7.52 28.16 -0.87
C SER A 15 -8.43 28.23 -2.11
N GLU A 16 -8.08 29.04 -3.11
CA GLU A 16 -8.84 29.18 -4.36
C GLU A 16 -8.16 28.43 -5.50
N PHE A 17 -8.96 27.70 -6.30
CA PHE A 17 -8.46 27.02 -7.50
C PHE A 17 -7.94 28.02 -8.53
N ARG A 18 -6.73 27.78 -9.05
CA ARG A 18 -6.14 28.55 -10.15
C ARG A 18 -5.53 27.61 -11.19
N GLY A 19 -5.60 27.99 -12.47
CA GLY A 19 -5.13 27.14 -13.57
C GLY A 19 -3.60 26.99 -13.64
N ASP A 20 -2.85 27.77 -12.87
CA ASP A 20 -1.40 27.70 -12.70
C ASP A 20 -0.96 26.77 -11.55
N LEU A 21 -1.90 26.27 -10.73
CA LEU A 21 -1.59 25.34 -9.63
C LEU A 21 -1.02 24.00 -10.14
N VAL A 22 -0.23 23.33 -9.30
CA VAL A 22 0.31 21.99 -9.55
C VAL A 22 -0.82 20.99 -9.72
N ASP A 23 -1.85 21.05 -8.89
CA ASP A 23 -2.92 20.06 -8.91
C ASP A 23 -3.64 20.00 -10.27
N HIS A 24 -3.90 21.17 -10.87
CA HIS A 24 -4.47 21.26 -12.21
C HIS A 24 -3.52 20.72 -13.29
N ALA A 25 -2.22 20.97 -13.15
CA ALA A 25 -1.22 20.48 -14.09
C ALA A 25 -1.09 18.97 -14.07
N VAL A 26 -1.03 18.40 -12.86
CA VAL A 26 -1.00 16.95 -12.66
C VAL A 26 -2.24 16.32 -13.28
N PHE A 27 -3.44 16.85 -12.98
CA PHE A 27 -4.68 16.32 -13.53
C PHE A 27 -4.65 16.21 -15.07
N LEU A 28 -4.25 17.29 -15.75
CA LEU A 28 -4.18 17.29 -17.22
C LEU A 28 -3.07 16.38 -17.76
N ALA A 29 -1.88 16.44 -17.19
CA ALA A 29 -0.75 15.62 -17.64
C ALA A 29 -1.03 14.12 -17.45
N SER A 30 -1.50 13.71 -16.27
CA SER A 30 -1.89 12.34 -15.97
C SER A 30 -2.99 11.85 -16.89
N TYR A 31 -4.04 12.67 -17.11
CA TYR A 31 -5.12 12.33 -18.05
C TYR A 31 -4.58 12.02 -19.45
N HIS A 32 -3.66 12.82 -19.97
CA HIS A 32 -3.10 12.62 -21.33
C HIS A 32 -2.17 11.40 -21.41
N LEU A 33 -1.47 11.06 -20.33
CA LEU A 33 -0.60 9.87 -20.27
C LEU A 33 -1.40 8.56 -20.28
N GLU A 34 -2.60 8.60 -19.71
CA GLU A 34 -3.54 7.49 -19.62
C GLU A 34 -4.50 7.42 -20.83
N SER A 35 -4.77 8.55 -21.47
CA SER A 35 -5.73 8.66 -22.58
C SER A 35 -5.42 7.69 -23.72
N GLY A 36 -6.42 6.89 -24.10
CA GLY A 36 -6.30 5.89 -25.17
C GLY A 36 -5.89 4.51 -24.69
N ARG A 37 -5.64 4.32 -23.39
CA ARG A 37 -5.49 3.00 -22.76
C ARG A 37 -6.84 2.43 -22.35
N GLU A 38 -6.91 1.10 -22.22
CA GLU A 38 -8.07 0.44 -21.62
C GLU A 38 -8.22 0.91 -20.17
N GLY A 39 -9.45 1.20 -19.72
CA GLY A 39 -9.71 1.75 -18.38
C GLY A 39 -9.47 3.24 -18.19
N ALA A 40 -9.08 3.98 -19.24
CA ALA A 40 -8.78 5.41 -19.13
C ALA A 40 -9.96 6.27 -18.62
N ARG A 41 -9.66 7.21 -17.71
CA ARG A 41 -10.59 8.22 -17.17
C ARG A 41 -11.27 8.99 -18.30
N VAL A 42 -12.56 9.26 -18.15
CA VAL A 42 -13.35 10.03 -19.12
C VAL A 42 -13.66 11.41 -18.56
N LEU A 43 -13.24 12.46 -19.27
CA LEU A 43 -13.62 13.84 -18.95
C LEU A 43 -15.06 14.12 -19.40
N PHE A 44 -15.90 14.55 -18.47
CA PHE A 44 -17.27 15.00 -18.70
C PHE A 44 -17.54 16.34 -18.02
N GLY A 45 -18.50 17.11 -18.56
CA GLY A 45 -18.95 18.38 -17.98
C GLY A 45 -18.38 19.65 -18.63
N PRO A 46 -18.78 20.83 -18.14
CA PRO A 46 -18.31 22.11 -18.66
C PRO A 46 -16.78 22.23 -18.61
N GLY A 47 -16.16 22.58 -19.74
CA GLY A 47 -14.69 22.71 -19.85
C GLY A 47 -13.94 21.43 -20.25
N ALA A 48 -14.61 20.27 -20.33
CA ALA A 48 -13.97 19.01 -20.73
C ALA A 48 -13.29 19.09 -22.11
N GLU A 49 -13.94 19.70 -23.11
CA GLU A 49 -13.35 19.91 -24.45
C GLU A 49 -12.09 20.79 -24.42
N LYS A 50 -12.06 21.79 -23.53
CA LYS A 50 -10.89 22.64 -23.35
C LYS A 50 -9.76 21.86 -22.68
N ALA A 51 -10.06 21.09 -21.64
CA ALA A 51 -9.10 20.22 -20.95
C ALA A 51 -8.48 19.18 -21.90
N ARG A 52 -9.30 18.53 -22.76
CA ARG A 52 -8.82 17.61 -23.80
C ARG A 52 -7.86 18.24 -24.80
N ARG A 53 -7.96 19.55 -25.05
CA ARG A 53 -7.05 20.27 -25.96
C ARG A 53 -5.84 20.89 -25.25
N THR A 54 -5.88 20.97 -23.91
CA THR A 54 -4.81 21.55 -23.12
C THR A 54 -3.85 20.44 -22.72
N VAL A 55 -2.71 20.36 -23.40
CA VAL A 55 -1.68 19.36 -23.14
C VAL A 55 -0.62 19.99 -22.24
N LEU A 56 -0.40 19.38 -21.07
CA LEU A 56 0.70 19.69 -20.17
C LEU A 56 1.62 18.48 -20.09
N THR A 57 2.92 18.75 -20.08
CA THR A 57 3.98 17.74 -20.06
C THR A 57 4.49 17.46 -18.65
N ALA A 58 5.29 16.41 -18.50
CA ALA A 58 6.02 16.15 -17.27
C ALA A 58 6.95 17.32 -16.88
N ASP A 59 7.55 18.01 -17.86
CA ASP A 59 8.35 19.21 -17.62
C ASP A 59 7.52 20.39 -17.09
N ASP A 60 6.29 20.58 -17.60
CA ASP A 60 5.39 21.62 -17.10
C ASP A 60 4.98 21.37 -15.64
N VAL A 61 4.68 20.10 -15.32
CA VAL A 61 4.38 19.68 -13.94
C VAL A 61 5.59 19.87 -13.05
N ALA A 62 6.77 19.43 -13.48
CA ALA A 62 8.02 19.61 -12.75
C ALA A 62 8.33 21.10 -12.50
N HIS A 63 8.14 21.96 -13.51
CA HIS A 63 8.33 23.40 -13.35
C HIS A 63 7.42 23.97 -12.26
N ARG A 64 6.12 23.64 -12.26
CA ARG A 64 5.20 24.11 -11.22
C ARG A 64 5.53 23.52 -9.84
N LEU A 65 5.83 22.22 -9.79
CA LEU A 65 6.24 21.54 -8.57
C LEU A 65 7.49 22.18 -7.97
N SER A 66 8.42 22.65 -8.81
CA SER A 66 9.63 23.34 -8.37
C SER A 66 9.34 24.64 -7.60
N GLN A 67 8.17 25.25 -7.82
CA GLN A 67 7.76 26.51 -7.19
C GLN A 67 6.88 26.33 -5.95
N VAL A 68 6.41 25.11 -5.66
CA VAL A 68 5.57 24.85 -4.48
C VAL A 68 6.38 25.10 -3.21
N PRO A 69 5.97 26.07 -2.36
CA PRO A 69 6.60 26.26 -1.06
C PRO A 69 6.25 25.07 -0.15
N LEU A 70 7.24 24.56 0.58
CA LEU A 70 7.07 23.44 1.50
C LEU A 70 7.00 23.99 2.94
N PRO A 71 5.81 24.07 3.56
CA PRO A 71 5.67 24.52 4.94
C PRO A 71 6.26 23.50 5.91
N GLU A 72 6.29 23.84 7.20
CA GLU A 72 6.68 22.89 8.25
C GLU A 72 5.85 21.61 8.14
N VAL A 73 6.54 20.46 8.24
CA VAL A 73 5.92 19.15 8.17
C VAL A 73 5.13 18.91 9.46
N THR A 74 3.84 18.61 9.34
CA THR A 74 2.99 18.23 10.48
C THR A 74 2.66 16.73 10.42
N ALA A 75 2.38 16.14 11.58
CA ALA A 75 1.96 14.74 11.66
C ALA A 75 0.67 14.46 10.86
N VAL A 76 -0.29 15.38 10.89
CA VAL A 76 -1.55 15.30 10.11
C VAL A 76 -1.27 15.28 8.62
N ALA A 77 -0.45 16.21 8.11
CA ALA A 77 -0.16 16.30 6.67
C ALA A 77 0.57 15.05 6.17
N LEU A 78 1.51 14.48 6.95
CA LEU A 78 2.18 13.24 6.59
C LEU A 78 1.23 12.05 6.60
N ARG A 79 0.43 11.89 7.65
CA ARG A 79 -0.56 10.80 7.74
C ARG A 79 -1.52 10.86 6.55
N SER A 80 -2.09 12.03 6.24
CA SER A 80 -3.01 12.19 5.12
C SER A 80 -2.33 11.92 3.77
N ALA A 81 -1.12 12.44 3.54
CA ALA A 81 -0.40 12.19 2.29
C ALA A 81 0.02 10.71 2.11
N LEU A 82 0.23 9.99 3.21
CA LEU A 82 0.46 8.54 3.19
C LEU A 82 -0.85 7.79 2.94
N ALA A 83 -1.94 8.12 3.65
CA ALA A 83 -3.26 7.53 3.45
C ALA A 83 -3.73 7.68 1.99
N ASP A 84 -3.67 8.88 1.41
CA ASP A 84 -4.01 9.14 0.01
C ASP A 84 -3.19 8.27 -0.97
N ALA A 85 -1.93 7.99 -0.62
CA ALA A 85 -1.04 7.19 -1.47
C ALA A 85 -1.30 5.69 -1.35
N VAL A 86 -1.60 5.22 -0.13
CA VAL A 86 -1.94 3.83 0.14
C VAL A 86 -3.28 3.51 -0.50
N ASP A 87 -4.29 4.37 -0.35
CA ASP A 87 -5.62 4.20 -0.98
C ASP A 87 -5.54 4.12 -2.51
N ALA A 88 -4.63 4.88 -3.14
CA ALA A 88 -4.42 4.83 -4.58
C ALA A 88 -3.74 3.55 -5.09
N ALA A 89 -3.11 2.75 -4.21
CA ALA A 89 -2.32 1.59 -4.57
C ALA A 89 -3.20 0.42 -5.06
N ARG A 90 -3.04 0.05 -6.33
CA ARG A 90 -3.84 -0.99 -7.01
C ARG A 90 -2.94 -1.93 -7.81
N TYR A 91 -2.35 -2.92 -7.15
CA TYR A 91 -1.37 -3.83 -7.76
C TYR A 91 -1.97 -4.88 -8.72
N TRP A 92 -3.27 -4.78 -9.02
CA TRP A 92 -4.01 -5.68 -9.92
C TRP A 92 -4.29 -5.07 -11.30
N GLN A 93 -3.84 -3.83 -11.54
CA GLN A 93 -3.97 -3.10 -12.80
C GLN A 93 -2.65 -2.43 -13.22
N GLU A 94 -2.62 -1.88 -14.44
CA GLU A 94 -1.48 -1.08 -14.88
C GLU A 94 -1.35 0.23 -14.08
N PRO A 95 -0.13 0.81 -14.00
CA PRO A 95 0.08 2.15 -13.47
C PRO A 95 -0.83 3.17 -14.15
N ASP A 96 -1.53 3.97 -13.34
CA ASP A 96 -2.42 5.00 -13.88
C ASP A 96 -1.64 6.24 -14.36
N GLY A 97 -2.36 7.23 -14.92
CA GLY A 97 -1.71 8.43 -15.43
C GLY A 97 -0.83 9.16 -14.42
N GLU A 98 -1.20 9.15 -13.13
CA GLU A 98 -0.42 9.78 -12.07
C GLU A 98 0.82 8.97 -11.73
N ASP A 99 0.72 7.63 -11.66
CA ASP A 99 1.86 6.75 -11.46
C ASP A 99 2.93 6.94 -12.56
N ILE A 100 2.49 7.01 -13.82
CA ILE A 100 3.36 7.25 -14.98
C ILE A 100 4.01 8.64 -14.88
N LEU A 101 3.25 9.65 -14.48
CA LEU A 101 3.74 11.02 -14.35
C LEU A 101 4.79 11.15 -13.24
N VAL A 102 4.55 10.58 -12.06
CA VAL A 102 5.50 10.64 -10.94
C VAL A 102 6.74 9.78 -11.18
N ALA A 103 6.67 8.78 -12.07
CA ALA A 103 7.81 8.00 -12.53
C ALA A 103 8.68 8.73 -13.57
N ALA A 104 8.17 9.80 -14.21
CA ALA A 104 8.92 10.57 -15.20
C ALA A 104 10.07 11.35 -14.56
N GLU A 105 11.26 11.30 -15.17
CA GLU A 105 12.49 11.87 -14.58
C GLU A 105 12.39 13.36 -14.18
N PRO A 106 11.80 14.27 -14.99
CA PRO A 106 11.64 15.67 -14.56
C PRO A 106 10.86 15.81 -13.25
N VAL A 107 9.78 15.03 -13.09
CA VAL A 107 8.93 15.06 -11.90
C VAL A 107 9.63 14.40 -10.71
N ARG A 108 10.27 13.24 -10.92
CA ARG A 108 11.06 12.54 -9.88
C ARG A 108 12.14 13.43 -9.29
N ARG A 109 12.83 14.21 -10.13
CA ARG A 109 13.87 15.13 -9.68
C ARG A 109 13.32 16.17 -8.71
N GLU A 110 12.18 16.76 -9.00
CA GLU A 110 11.56 17.76 -8.13
C GLU A 110 10.93 17.14 -6.87
N LEU A 111 10.36 15.92 -6.98
CA LEU A 111 9.88 15.16 -5.82
C LEU A 111 10.99 14.80 -4.83
N ARG A 112 12.25 14.69 -5.27
CA ARG A 112 13.39 14.48 -4.36
C ARG A 112 13.50 15.57 -3.31
N ARG A 113 13.24 16.83 -3.67
CA ARG A 113 13.22 17.96 -2.72
C ARG A 113 12.15 17.76 -1.66
N VAL A 114 10.98 17.28 -2.06
CA VAL A 114 9.86 16.98 -1.15
C VAL A 114 10.23 15.82 -0.22
N ALA A 115 10.84 14.75 -0.75
CA ALA A 115 11.31 13.63 0.04
C ALA A 115 12.34 14.06 1.09
N GLU A 116 13.33 14.86 0.70
CA GLU A 116 14.34 15.40 1.62
C GLU A 116 13.74 16.32 2.70
N HIS A 117 12.72 17.10 2.35
CA HIS A 117 12.01 17.94 3.32
C HIS A 117 11.28 17.10 4.36
N ILE A 118 10.56 16.07 3.91
CA ILE A 118 9.82 15.16 4.78
C ILE A 118 10.76 14.33 5.65
N ALA A 119 11.84 13.77 5.09
CA ALA A 119 12.78 12.91 5.80
C ALA A 119 13.54 13.64 6.94
N ARG A 120 13.60 14.97 6.92
CA ARG A 120 14.18 15.78 8.02
C ARG A 120 13.19 16.02 9.17
N SER A 121 11.91 15.70 8.98
CA SER A 121 10.88 15.89 10.00
C SER A 121 11.01 14.86 11.12
N PRO A 122 10.82 15.23 12.40
CA PRO A 122 10.71 14.24 13.47
C PRO A 122 9.51 13.30 13.30
N HIS A 123 8.49 13.69 12.52
CA HIS A 123 7.28 12.89 12.31
C HIS A 123 7.49 11.64 11.46
N THR A 124 8.66 11.45 10.83
CA THR A 124 9.01 10.22 10.10
C THR A 124 9.87 9.25 10.92
N GLN A 125 10.26 9.59 12.16
CA GLN A 125 11.17 8.76 12.95
C GLN A 125 10.62 7.36 13.23
N TRP A 126 9.30 7.25 13.38
CA TRP A 126 8.62 5.97 13.63
C TRP A 126 8.50 5.09 12.37
N TRP A 127 8.76 5.61 11.16
CA TRP A 127 8.61 4.83 9.92
C TRP A 127 9.57 3.65 9.81
N THR A 128 10.63 3.65 10.60
CA THR A 128 11.65 2.60 10.65
C THR A 128 11.66 1.87 11.99
N THR A 129 10.69 2.13 12.88
CA THR A 129 10.66 1.43 14.18
C THR A 129 10.13 0.02 14.00
N PRO A 130 10.62 -0.93 14.82
CA PRO A 130 10.03 -2.27 14.89
C PRO A 130 8.56 -2.23 15.29
N ALA A 131 7.88 -3.37 15.13
CA ALA A 131 6.49 -3.56 15.54
C ALA A 131 6.27 -3.11 17.00
N ALA A 132 5.29 -2.23 17.21
CA ALA A 132 4.92 -1.80 18.55
C ALA A 132 4.26 -2.95 19.34
N THR A 133 4.34 -2.88 20.67
CA THR A 133 3.63 -3.83 21.56
C THR A 133 2.17 -3.44 21.79
N ASP A 134 1.80 -2.20 21.50
CA ASP A 134 0.41 -1.75 21.51
C ASP A 134 -0.09 -1.70 20.08
N GLN A 135 -0.92 -2.67 19.70
CA GLN A 135 -1.49 -2.76 18.36
C GLN A 135 -2.99 -3.05 18.41
N TRP A 136 -3.66 -2.64 17.33
CA TRP A 136 -5.10 -2.73 17.20
C TRP A 136 -5.44 -3.31 15.83
N SER A 137 -6.30 -4.32 15.83
CA SER A 137 -6.89 -4.90 14.61
C SER A 137 -8.14 -4.12 14.23
N VAL A 138 -8.35 -3.86 12.94
CA VAL A 138 -9.48 -3.09 12.42
C VAL A 138 -10.46 -4.03 11.73
N GLY A 139 -11.74 -3.96 12.12
CA GLY A 139 -12.84 -4.63 11.46
C GLY A 139 -13.81 -3.63 10.84
N TRP A 140 -14.18 -3.85 9.58
CA TRP A 140 -15.04 -2.96 8.79
C TRP A 140 -16.51 -3.41 8.71
N SER A 141 -16.85 -4.57 9.26
CA SER A 141 -18.24 -5.03 9.39
C SER A 141 -19.00 -4.26 10.49
N GLU A 142 -20.34 -4.25 10.46
CA GLU A 142 -21.15 -3.52 11.46
C GLU A 142 -20.84 -3.95 12.91
N ASP A 143 -20.58 -5.24 13.11
CA ASP A 143 -20.20 -5.82 14.41
C ASP A 143 -18.68 -5.83 14.64
N GLY A 144 -17.91 -5.40 13.64
CA GLY A 144 -16.46 -5.45 13.63
C GLY A 144 -15.88 -6.86 13.62
N THR A 145 -16.71 -7.89 13.58
CA THR A 145 -16.32 -9.29 13.64
C THR A 145 -16.35 -9.88 12.23
N ASP A 146 -15.27 -10.56 11.87
CA ASP A 146 -15.40 -11.79 11.11
C ASP A 146 -15.31 -12.91 12.14
N PRO A 147 -16.32 -13.80 12.26
CA PRO A 147 -16.22 -14.95 13.16
C PRO A 147 -15.09 -15.86 12.66
N VAL A 148 -13.96 -15.85 13.37
CA VAL A 148 -12.88 -16.78 13.11
C VAL A 148 -13.07 -17.98 14.02
N ASP A 149 -13.96 -18.90 13.60
CA ASP A 149 -14.18 -20.19 14.28
C ASP A 149 -12.98 -21.15 14.11
N SER A 150 -11.94 -20.72 13.38
CA SER A 150 -10.73 -21.49 13.08
C SER A 150 -9.49 -20.95 13.79
N THR A 151 -8.61 -21.85 14.19
CA THR A 151 -7.28 -21.49 14.70
C THR A 151 -6.43 -20.86 13.59
N THR A 152 -5.44 -20.04 13.95
CA THR A 152 -4.52 -19.45 12.97
C THR A 152 -3.76 -20.54 12.21
N ALA A 153 -3.44 -21.65 12.87
CA ALA A 153 -2.81 -22.80 12.23
C ALA A 153 -3.69 -23.44 11.13
N GLU A 154 -4.99 -23.60 11.38
CA GLU A 154 -5.96 -24.11 10.39
C GLU A 154 -6.09 -23.15 9.20
N LEU A 155 -6.19 -21.84 9.45
CA LEU A 155 -6.25 -20.83 8.39
C LEU A 155 -5.00 -20.83 7.51
N LEU A 156 -3.82 -20.94 8.12
CA LEU A 156 -2.55 -21.00 7.39
C LEU A 156 -2.45 -22.29 6.56
N HIS A 157 -2.88 -23.43 7.11
CA HIS A 157 -2.89 -24.69 6.39
C HIS A 157 -3.83 -24.66 5.18
N ASP A 158 -5.07 -24.20 5.36
CA ASP A 158 -6.04 -24.02 4.28
C ASP A 158 -5.54 -23.02 3.21
N TYR A 159 -4.91 -21.92 3.65
CA TYR A 159 -4.31 -20.95 2.73
C TYR A 159 -3.22 -21.58 1.86
N ARG A 160 -2.35 -22.41 2.45
CA ARG A 160 -1.29 -23.11 1.70
C ARG A 160 -1.87 -24.09 0.69
N ASP A 161 -2.85 -24.88 1.09
CA ASP A 161 -3.49 -25.87 0.21
C ASP A 161 -4.22 -25.19 -0.95
N ARG A 162 -4.95 -24.10 -0.68
CA ARG A 162 -5.59 -23.29 -1.74
C ARG A 162 -4.57 -22.65 -2.67
N THR A 163 -3.47 -22.11 -2.14
CA THR A 163 -2.41 -21.50 -2.94
C THR A 163 -1.78 -22.51 -3.89
N ALA A 164 -1.47 -23.71 -3.40
CA ALA A 164 -0.87 -24.77 -4.22
C ALA A 164 -1.86 -25.28 -5.29
N ALA A 165 -3.13 -25.48 -4.91
CA ALA A 165 -4.18 -25.88 -5.84
C ALA A 165 -4.43 -24.83 -6.92
N GLU A 166 -4.37 -23.54 -6.56
CA GLU A 166 -4.58 -22.45 -7.50
C GLU A 166 -3.41 -22.28 -8.45
N GLU A 167 -2.18 -22.50 -8.02
CA GLU A 167 -1.02 -22.50 -8.93
C GLU A 167 -1.17 -23.56 -10.02
N VAL A 168 -1.54 -24.78 -9.66
CA VAL A 168 -1.77 -25.88 -10.61
C VAL A 168 -2.95 -25.58 -11.54
N ARG A 169 -4.05 -25.02 -11.01
CA ARG A 169 -5.22 -24.63 -11.81
C ARG A 169 -4.85 -23.51 -12.80
N ALA A 170 -4.13 -22.51 -12.32
CA ALA A 170 -3.71 -21.36 -13.11
C ALA A 170 -2.83 -21.78 -14.28
N GLU A 171 -1.88 -22.70 -14.05
CA GLU A 171 -1.00 -23.21 -15.11
C GLU A 171 -1.76 -23.99 -16.18
N ARG A 172 -2.81 -24.73 -15.77
CA ARG A 172 -3.64 -25.51 -16.69
C ARG A 172 -4.61 -24.66 -17.50
N ASP A 173 -5.28 -23.69 -16.86
CA ASP A 173 -6.49 -23.07 -17.39
C ASP A 173 -6.28 -21.64 -17.93
N ARG A 174 -5.23 -20.93 -17.49
CA ARG A 174 -5.03 -19.52 -17.82
C ARG A 174 -4.07 -19.32 -18.99
N PRO A 175 -4.17 -18.22 -19.74
CA PRO A 175 -3.22 -17.90 -20.80
C PRO A 175 -1.77 -17.84 -20.31
N ALA A 176 -0.84 -18.32 -21.14
CA ALA A 176 0.59 -18.19 -20.88
C ALA A 176 1.12 -16.77 -21.09
N ASP A 177 0.47 -16.00 -21.96
CA ASP A 177 0.79 -14.60 -22.21
C ASP A 177 0.48 -13.76 -20.96
N PRO A 178 1.50 -13.17 -20.30
CA PRO A 178 1.27 -12.39 -19.09
C PRO A 178 0.43 -11.13 -19.35
N SER A 179 0.36 -10.63 -20.59
CA SER A 179 -0.43 -9.46 -20.97
C SER A 179 -1.92 -9.76 -21.18
N ALA A 180 -2.34 -11.02 -21.12
CA ALA A 180 -3.74 -11.40 -21.26
C ALA A 180 -4.61 -10.74 -20.17
N ASN A 181 -5.85 -10.36 -20.53
CA ASN A 181 -6.79 -9.76 -19.59
C ASN A 181 -7.39 -10.81 -18.64
N TRP A 182 -6.60 -11.18 -17.63
CA TRP A 182 -6.98 -12.10 -16.57
C TRP A 182 -6.56 -11.50 -15.24
N SER A 183 -7.38 -11.69 -14.20
CA SER A 183 -7.08 -11.24 -12.84
C SER A 183 -7.53 -12.28 -11.83
N GLY A 184 -7.14 -12.13 -10.58
CA GLY A 184 -7.55 -13.01 -9.50
C GLY A 184 -7.07 -12.52 -8.14
N TRP A 185 -6.72 -13.47 -7.27
CA TRP A 185 -6.13 -13.14 -5.98
C TRP A 185 -4.71 -12.61 -6.19
N TRP A 186 -4.48 -11.31 -6.00
CA TRP A 186 -3.21 -10.64 -6.27
C TRP A 186 -2.36 -10.41 -5.02
N TRP A 187 -2.97 -10.39 -3.82
CA TRP A 187 -2.29 -10.18 -2.54
C TRP A 187 -1.14 -11.17 -2.29
N SER A 188 -0.07 -10.68 -1.68
CA SER A 188 1.01 -11.49 -1.15
C SER A 188 0.88 -11.78 0.34
N THR A 189 -0.11 -11.19 1.03
CA THR A 189 -0.27 -11.29 2.48
C THR A 189 -0.76 -12.65 2.97
N PRO A 190 -0.42 -13.03 4.23
CA PRO A 190 -1.01 -14.19 4.89
C PRO A 190 -2.52 -14.02 5.14
N PRO A 191 -3.25 -15.11 5.47
CA PRO A 191 -4.65 -15.04 5.88
C PRO A 191 -4.85 -14.09 7.09
N PRO A 192 -6.08 -13.57 7.27
CA PRO A 192 -6.33 -12.39 8.10
C PRO A 192 -6.07 -12.65 9.59
N ARG A 193 -5.25 -11.78 10.20
CA ARG A 193 -5.11 -11.42 11.62
C ARG A 193 -4.06 -10.30 11.68
N CYS A 194 -4.41 -9.16 11.09
CA CYS A 194 -3.51 -8.00 11.05
C CYS A 194 -3.87 -6.97 12.11
N SER A 195 -2.85 -6.23 12.55
CA SER A 195 -2.99 -5.08 13.43
C SER A 195 -1.86 -4.10 13.19
N SER A 196 -2.04 -2.88 13.65
CA SER A 196 -1.04 -1.81 13.55
C SER A 196 -1.06 -0.92 14.77
N GLN A 197 -0.03 -0.08 14.91
CA GLN A 197 0.13 0.76 16.09
C GLN A 197 -0.79 1.99 16.07
N PRO A 198 -1.12 2.57 17.24
CA PRO A 198 -1.74 3.89 17.29
C PRO A 198 -0.83 4.99 16.75
N LEU A 199 -1.41 5.92 16.00
CA LEU A 199 -0.76 7.13 15.53
C LEU A 199 -0.77 8.22 16.63
N PHE A 200 -0.19 9.38 16.31
CA PHE A 200 -0.02 10.51 17.23
C PHE A 200 -1.32 11.06 17.86
N ASP A 201 -2.48 10.78 17.26
CA ASP A 201 -3.81 11.18 17.74
C ASP A 201 -4.59 10.03 18.40
N GLY A 202 -3.93 8.88 18.61
CA GLY A 202 -4.50 7.69 19.26
C GLY A 202 -5.33 6.79 18.34
N THR A 203 -5.50 7.16 17.07
CA THR A 203 -6.17 6.30 16.08
C THR A 203 -5.21 5.20 15.59
N PRO A 204 -5.64 3.93 15.49
CA PRO A 204 -4.83 2.89 14.85
C PRO A 204 -4.46 3.23 13.40
N ALA A 205 -3.22 2.94 12.99
CA ALA A 205 -2.75 3.22 11.64
C ALA A 205 -3.59 2.52 10.56
N GLY A 206 -4.09 1.32 10.85
CA GLY A 206 -4.96 0.54 9.96
C GLY A 206 -6.33 1.17 9.67
N LEU A 207 -6.74 2.22 10.41
CA LEU A 207 -7.91 3.03 10.03
C LEU A 207 -7.61 3.97 8.84
N TRP A 208 -6.34 4.29 8.61
CA TRP A 208 -5.90 5.28 7.63
C TRP A 208 -5.24 4.66 6.42
N PHE A 209 -4.45 3.62 6.63
CA PHE A 209 -3.63 3.02 5.59
C PHE A 209 -4.31 1.76 5.09
N VAL A 210 -5.22 1.94 4.14
CA VAL A 210 -5.95 0.84 3.51
C VAL A 210 -5.77 0.95 2.01
N GLU A 211 -5.18 -0.07 1.39
CA GLU A 211 -5.02 -0.11 -0.06
C GLU A 211 -6.37 -0.31 -0.74
N ASP A 212 -6.64 0.46 -1.80
CA ASP A 212 -7.85 0.34 -2.63
C ASP A 212 -9.14 0.29 -1.78
N SER A 213 -9.29 1.29 -0.90
CA SER A 213 -10.38 1.26 0.08
C SER A 213 -11.75 1.44 -0.57
N MET A 214 -12.78 0.86 0.04
CA MET A 214 -14.16 0.96 -0.46
C MET A 214 -14.91 2.19 0.09
N GLY A 215 -14.19 3.17 0.64
CA GLY A 215 -14.78 4.36 1.25
C GLY A 215 -15.54 4.06 2.55
N TRP A 216 -15.04 3.13 3.37
CA TRP A 216 -15.66 2.80 4.66
C TRP A 216 -15.68 4.01 5.60
N GLU A 217 -16.87 4.34 6.11
CA GLU A 217 -17.07 5.48 7.02
C GLU A 217 -17.21 5.05 8.49
N ARG A 218 -17.16 3.75 8.78
CA ARG A 218 -17.29 3.19 10.12
C ARG A 218 -16.38 1.98 10.28
N ALA A 219 -15.78 1.83 11.46
CA ALA A 219 -14.93 0.71 11.80
C ALA A 219 -15.01 0.39 13.29
N VAL A 220 -14.70 -0.85 13.66
CA VAL A 220 -14.48 -1.27 15.05
C VAL A 220 -13.06 -1.76 15.18
N THR A 221 -12.31 -1.20 16.11
CA THR A 221 -10.95 -1.62 16.41
C THR A 221 -10.92 -2.45 17.67
N ARG A 222 -10.12 -3.51 17.71
CA ARG A 222 -9.89 -4.33 18.90
C ARG A 222 -8.42 -4.39 19.21
N ARG A 223 -8.08 -4.26 20.48
CA ARG A 223 -6.69 -4.34 20.93
C ARG A 223 -6.15 -5.76 20.80
N MET A 224 -4.87 -5.89 20.49
CA MET A 224 -4.17 -7.18 20.45
C MET A 224 -3.49 -7.47 21.80
N ASN A 225 -3.58 -8.70 22.28
CA ASN A 225 -2.75 -9.19 23.38
C ASN A 225 -1.47 -9.79 22.81
N ILE A 226 -0.37 -9.03 22.85
CA ILE A 226 0.92 -9.45 22.31
C ILE A 226 1.85 -9.86 23.47
N PRO A 227 2.28 -11.13 23.57
CA PRO A 227 3.25 -11.54 24.56
C PRO A 227 4.58 -10.79 24.37
N ALA A 228 5.22 -10.38 25.46
CA ALA A 228 6.54 -9.72 25.40
C ALA A 228 7.64 -10.58 24.76
N SER A 229 7.43 -11.89 24.67
CA SER A 229 8.33 -12.86 24.03
C SER A 229 8.02 -13.12 22.56
N ALA A 230 7.01 -12.46 21.97
CA ALA A 230 6.65 -12.63 20.57
C ALA A 230 7.83 -12.22 19.67
N ARG A 231 8.19 -13.10 18.75
CA ARG A 231 9.23 -12.88 17.74
C ARG A 231 8.55 -12.39 16.47
N VAL A 232 8.82 -11.15 16.12
CA VAL A 232 8.31 -10.52 14.90
C VAL A 232 9.45 -10.42 13.88
N TYR A 233 9.19 -10.84 12.64
CA TYR A 233 10.11 -10.57 11.53
C TYR A 233 9.81 -9.18 10.95
N GLU A 234 10.83 -8.33 10.88
CA GLU A 234 10.71 -6.96 10.38
C GLU A 234 11.04 -6.90 8.89
N VAL A 235 10.08 -6.44 8.09
CA VAL A 235 10.26 -6.11 6.67
C VAL A 235 10.49 -4.60 6.57
N ASP A 236 11.76 -4.22 6.57
CA ASP A 236 12.21 -2.82 6.48
C ASP A 236 12.58 -2.37 5.06
N GLY A 237 12.46 -3.28 4.08
CA GLY A 237 12.69 -3.00 2.68
C GLY A 237 12.78 -4.26 1.82
N ALA A 238 13.16 -4.05 0.56
CA ALA A 238 13.22 -5.11 -0.45
C ALA A 238 14.17 -6.26 -0.07
N GLN A 239 15.28 -5.96 0.62
CA GLN A 239 16.26 -6.98 0.99
C GLN A 239 15.71 -7.95 2.05
N ALA A 240 15.04 -7.44 3.08
CA ALA A 240 14.39 -8.27 4.11
C ALA A 240 13.31 -9.16 3.49
N TRP A 241 12.46 -8.59 2.61
CA TRP A 241 11.46 -9.36 1.89
C TRP A 241 12.07 -10.46 1.00
N ALA A 242 13.12 -10.12 0.26
CA ALA A 242 13.84 -11.06 -0.61
C ALA A 242 14.47 -12.20 0.21
N GLU A 243 15.06 -11.91 1.37
CA GLU A 243 15.61 -12.92 2.28
C GLU A 243 14.54 -13.89 2.77
N LEU A 244 13.40 -13.35 3.19
CA LEU A 244 12.27 -14.14 3.66
C LEU A 244 11.72 -15.05 2.54
N CYS A 245 11.61 -14.53 1.31
CA CYS A 245 11.26 -15.33 0.13
C CYS A 245 12.31 -16.41 -0.20
N ARG A 246 13.62 -16.12 -0.07
CA ARG A 246 14.69 -17.11 -0.29
C ARG A 246 14.63 -18.26 0.71
N GLN A 247 14.38 -17.97 1.98
CA GLN A 247 14.37 -18.98 3.04
C GLN A 247 13.09 -19.83 3.04
N PHE A 248 11.97 -19.21 2.68
CA PHE A 248 10.63 -19.76 2.80
C PHE A 248 9.82 -19.50 1.53
N SER A 249 10.20 -20.09 0.40
CA SER A 249 9.52 -19.83 -0.87
C SER A 249 8.30 -20.72 -1.10
N VAL A 250 7.21 -20.14 -1.57
CA VAL A 250 6.14 -20.83 -2.29
C VAL A 250 6.05 -20.27 -3.72
N GLU A 251 5.91 -21.17 -4.68
CA GLU A 251 5.75 -20.84 -6.11
C GLU A 251 4.35 -20.31 -6.40
N VAL A 252 4.27 -19.16 -7.07
CA VAL A 252 3.00 -18.50 -7.41
C VAL A 252 3.01 -17.91 -8.84
N THR A 253 3.90 -18.41 -9.70
CA THR A 253 4.11 -17.91 -11.06
C THR A 253 2.82 -17.86 -11.87
N ALA A 254 2.14 -18.99 -12.01
CA ALA A 254 0.95 -19.08 -12.84
C ALA A 254 -0.21 -18.27 -12.24
N GLN A 255 -0.38 -18.31 -10.93
CA GLN A 255 -1.52 -17.63 -10.31
C GLN A 255 -1.36 -16.10 -10.25
N LYS A 256 -0.12 -15.57 -10.24
CA LYS A 256 0.17 -14.13 -10.15
C LYS A 256 0.60 -13.47 -11.45
N ARG A 257 0.92 -14.26 -12.50
CA ARG A 257 1.58 -13.74 -13.72
C ARG A 257 0.94 -12.49 -14.31
N HIS A 258 -0.39 -12.39 -14.32
CA HIS A 258 -1.09 -11.30 -15.00
C HIS A 258 -1.10 -10.02 -14.15
N ASP A 259 -1.60 -10.10 -12.92
CA ASP A 259 -1.69 -8.94 -12.03
C ASP A 259 -0.29 -8.38 -11.69
N TRP A 260 0.67 -9.25 -11.37
CA TRP A 260 2.04 -8.79 -11.07
C TRP A 260 2.78 -8.30 -12.31
N TYR A 261 2.48 -8.83 -13.51
CA TYR A 261 3.00 -8.26 -14.75
C TYR A 261 2.42 -6.86 -15.02
N ARG A 262 1.13 -6.64 -14.79
CA ARG A 262 0.49 -5.33 -15.01
C ARG A 262 1.14 -4.23 -14.18
N THR A 263 1.38 -4.50 -12.89
CA THR A 263 1.93 -3.50 -11.97
C THR A 263 3.45 -3.33 -12.13
N THR A 264 4.20 -4.40 -12.42
CA THR A 264 5.69 -4.34 -12.44
C THR A 264 6.31 -4.32 -13.85
N GLY A 265 5.57 -4.71 -14.88
CA GLY A 265 6.09 -4.97 -16.23
C GLY A 265 7.00 -6.21 -16.34
N ARG A 266 7.26 -6.93 -15.25
CA ARG A 266 8.13 -8.11 -15.23
C ARG A 266 7.34 -9.38 -15.54
N SER A 267 7.95 -10.27 -16.32
CA SER A 267 7.49 -11.66 -16.48
C SER A 267 8.54 -12.63 -15.94
N GLY A 268 8.18 -13.91 -15.82
CA GLY A 268 9.08 -14.95 -15.31
C GLY A 268 8.59 -15.52 -13.98
N ARG A 269 9.51 -16.11 -13.23
CA ARG A 269 9.18 -16.84 -12.00
C ARG A 269 8.81 -15.88 -10.87
N TRP A 270 7.75 -16.22 -10.14
CA TRP A 270 7.23 -15.49 -9.00
C TRP A 270 7.12 -16.38 -7.78
N VAL A 271 7.62 -15.88 -6.66
CA VAL A 271 7.47 -16.53 -5.35
C VAL A 271 6.95 -15.54 -4.33
N PHE A 272 6.44 -16.08 -3.24
CA PHE A 272 6.17 -15.32 -2.02
C PHE A 272 6.42 -16.22 -0.79
N PRO A 273 6.26 -15.69 0.43
CA PRO A 273 6.58 -16.45 1.63
C PRO A 273 5.65 -17.64 1.94
N ASP A 274 6.23 -18.74 2.44
CA ASP A 274 5.52 -19.86 3.04
C ASP A 274 5.07 -19.51 4.47
N TRP A 275 3.90 -18.89 4.59
CA TRP A 275 3.36 -18.42 5.88
C TRP A 275 3.26 -19.52 6.97
N PRO A 276 2.75 -20.74 6.69
CA PRO A 276 2.81 -21.83 7.67
C PRO A 276 4.21 -22.17 8.14
N ARG A 277 5.22 -22.16 7.25
CA ARG A 277 6.60 -22.47 7.65
C ARG A 277 7.24 -21.32 8.43
N LEU A 278 6.82 -20.08 8.17
CA LEU A 278 7.22 -18.92 8.98
C LEU A 278 6.66 -18.98 10.40
N SER A 279 5.43 -19.45 10.58
CA SER A 279 4.78 -19.52 11.90
C SER A 279 5.50 -20.44 12.90
N GLU A 280 6.32 -21.37 12.40
CA GLU A 280 7.20 -22.20 13.22
C GLU A 280 8.31 -21.40 13.91
N ARG A 281 8.65 -20.21 13.40
CA ARG A 281 9.76 -19.38 13.89
C ARG A 281 9.32 -18.04 14.43
N TYR A 282 8.30 -17.42 13.85
CA TYR A 282 7.85 -16.08 14.17
C TYR A 282 6.37 -16.09 14.53
N GLU A 283 6.02 -15.36 15.58
CA GLU A 283 4.64 -15.13 15.95
C GLU A 283 3.99 -14.08 15.05
N GLY A 284 4.76 -13.20 14.40
CA GLY A 284 4.26 -12.24 13.41
C GLY A 284 5.30 -11.75 12.40
N VAL A 285 4.83 -11.08 11.36
CA VAL A 285 5.65 -10.39 10.36
C VAL A 285 5.12 -8.97 10.24
N HIS A 286 5.99 -7.97 10.36
CA HIS A 286 5.64 -6.56 10.34
C HIS A 286 6.25 -5.87 9.13
N LEU A 287 5.44 -5.08 8.42
CA LEU A 287 5.91 -4.24 7.33
C LEU A 287 6.03 -2.80 7.83
N THR A 288 7.26 -2.33 7.99
CA THR A 288 7.49 -0.92 8.38
C THR A 288 7.00 0.03 7.28
N VAL A 289 6.64 1.26 7.66
CA VAL A 289 6.27 2.31 6.68
C VAL A 289 7.40 2.55 5.68
N ALA A 290 8.66 2.56 6.14
CA ALA A 290 9.82 2.70 5.26
C ALA A 290 9.96 1.53 4.28
N GLY A 291 9.75 0.30 4.74
CA GLY A 291 9.78 -0.90 3.90
C GLY A 291 8.70 -0.89 2.84
N TYR A 292 7.47 -0.47 3.21
CA TYR A 292 6.38 -0.27 2.28
C TYR A 292 6.75 0.76 1.20
N LEU A 293 7.14 1.98 1.60
CA LEU A 293 7.47 3.06 0.67
C LEU A 293 8.67 2.72 -0.25
N ALA A 294 9.58 1.86 0.20
CA ALA A 294 10.75 1.46 -0.56
C ALA A 294 10.48 0.34 -1.58
N ALA A 295 9.49 -0.53 -1.33
CA ALA A 295 9.42 -1.82 -2.03
C ALA A 295 8.01 -2.27 -2.46
N ALA A 296 6.93 -1.79 -1.84
CA ALA A 296 5.57 -2.20 -2.18
C ALA A 296 5.23 -1.92 -3.65
N GLY A 297 4.55 -2.88 -4.30
CA GLY A 297 4.20 -2.81 -5.72
C GLY A 297 5.36 -2.93 -6.71
N THR A 298 6.61 -3.07 -6.25
CA THR A 298 7.77 -3.24 -7.14
C THR A 298 8.17 -4.70 -7.30
N ALA A 299 8.83 -5.05 -8.41
CA ALA A 299 9.44 -6.36 -8.59
C ALA A 299 10.71 -6.48 -7.72
N ILE A 300 10.60 -7.21 -6.61
CA ILE A 300 11.69 -7.46 -5.68
C ILE A 300 12.44 -8.72 -6.15
N THR A 301 13.69 -8.54 -6.55
CA THR A 301 14.52 -9.67 -7.00
C THR A 301 14.94 -10.55 -5.82
N VAL A 302 14.71 -11.86 -5.93
CA VAL A 302 14.99 -12.83 -4.86
C VAL A 302 16.39 -13.43 -4.98
N ASP A 303 16.89 -13.72 -6.19
CA ASP A 303 18.16 -14.45 -6.40
C ASP A 303 19.37 -13.56 -6.75
N ALA A 304 19.30 -12.25 -6.51
CA ALA A 304 20.41 -11.33 -6.81
C ALA A 304 21.50 -11.34 -5.73
N ASP A 305 22.22 -12.45 -5.60
CA ASP A 305 23.63 -12.36 -5.20
C ASP A 305 24.45 -12.09 -6.46
N THR A 306 25.02 -10.88 -6.53
CA THR A 306 25.85 -10.28 -7.58
C THR A 306 25.16 -9.36 -8.58
N ALA A 307 25.75 -8.18 -8.72
CA ALA A 307 25.35 -7.13 -9.62
C ALA A 307 25.35 -7.58 -11.08
N ILE A 308 24.31 -7.17 -11.81
CA ILE A 308 24.12 -7.29 -13.26
C ILE A 308 23.71 -8.70 -13.72
N THR A 309 22.42 -8.99 -13.69
CA THR A 309 21.76 -9.78 -14.74
C THR A 309 20.39 -9.17 -15.07
N VAL A 310 20.10 -9.09 -16.37
CA VAL A 310 18.82 -8.60 -16.91
C VAL A 310 17.71 -9.66 -16.77
N ASP A 311 18.09 -10.88 -16.38
CA ASP A 311 17.19 -11.96 -15.97
C ASP A 311 17.61 -12.44 -14.58
N ALA A 312 17.06 -11.83 -13.53
CA ALA A 312 17.00 -12.53 -12.26
C ALA A 312 15.80 -13.46 -12.32
N ASP A 313 16.05 -14.78 -12.30
CA ASP A 313 15.03 -15.79 -12.62
C ASP A 313 13.81 -15.70 -11.70
N THR A 314 14.01 -15.38 -10.42
CA THR A 314 12.95 -15.34 -9.40
C THR A 314 12.76 -13.94 -8.82
N ALA A 315 11.52 -13.48 -8.73
CA ALA A 315 11.15 -12.27 -8.01
C ALA A 315 9.89 -12.47 -7.15
N SER A 316 9.57 -11.45 -6.36
CA SER A 316 8.39 -11.35 -5.52
C SER A 316 7.85 -9.92 -5.56
N VAL A 317 6.63 -9.72 -5.07
CA VAL A 317 6.00 -8.41 -4.90
C VAL A 317 5.35 -8.36 -3.52
N ILE A 318 5.58 -7.27 -2.78
CA ILE A 318 4.75 -6.95 -1.61
C ILE A 318 3.49 -6.29 -2.15
N ALA A 319 2.37 -6.99 -2.08
CA ALA A 319 1.10 -6.53 -2.61
C ALA A 319 -0.02 -6.78 -1.60
N GLY A 320 -0.83 -5.76 -1.30
CA GLY A 320 -2.00 -5.93 -0.46
C GLY A 320 -1.68 -5.89 1.03
N TRP A 321 -0.58 -5.26 1.39
CA TRP A 321 -0.04 -5.16 2.74
C TRP A 321 0.16 -3.69 3.07
N ALA A 322 -0.63 -3.15 4.01
CA ALA A 322 -0.54 -1.75 4.37
C ALA A 322 0.73 -1.42 5.16
N PRO A 323 1.25 -0.18 5.08
CA PRO A 323 2.35 0.25 5.93
C PRO A 323 1.98 0.17 7.41
N ASP A 324 2.91 -0.29 8.24
CA ASP A 324 2.78 -0.54 9.68
C ASP A 324 1.97 -1.79 10.08
N ASP A 325 1.38 -2.51 9.12
CA ASP A 325 0.64 -3.72 9.47
C ASP A 325 1.59 -4.86 9.88
N THR A 326 1.25 -5.45 11.03
CA THR A 326 1.77 -6.73 11.49
C THR A 326 0.74 -7.82 11.25
N TYR A 327 1.10 -8.85 10.50
CA TYR A 327 0.29 -10.07 10.41
C TYR A 327 0.76 -11.09 11.44
N TRP A 328 -0.15 -11.54 12.29
CA TRP A 328 0.12 -12.52 13.33
C TRP A 328 -0.15 -13.94 12.81
N LEU A 329 0.85 -14.81 12.96
CA LEU A 329 0.89 -16.14 12.38
C LEU A 329 0.58 -17.25 13.40
N THR A 330 0.29 -16.90 14.65
CA THR A 330 0.00 -17.87 15.72
C THR A 330 -1.11 -17.36 16.65
N ASP A 331 -1.83 -18.28 17.28
CA ASP A 331 -2.87 -17.95 18.29
C ASP A 331 -2.28 -17.52 19.65
N THR A 332 -0.95 -17.38 19.77
CA THR A 332 -0.35 -16.79 20.97
C THR A 332 -0.59 -15.28 21.06
N VAL A 333 -0.95 -14.67 19.93
CA VAL A 333 -1.42 -13.29 19.82
C VAL A 333 -2.89 -13.33 19.47
N ASP A 334 -3.73 -12.80 20.35
CA ASP A 334 -5.18 -12.81 20.18
C ASP A 334 -5.80 -11.41 20.38
N LEU A 335 -7.10 -11.32 20.10
CA LEU A 335 -7.87 -10.09 20.29
C LEU A 335 -8.29 -10.00 21.75
N ASP A 336 -8.09 -8.84 22.38
CA ASP A 336 -8.76 -8.54 23.64
C ASP A 336 -10.25 -8.35 23.38
N SER A 337 -11.05 -9.31 23.82
CA SER A 337 -12.51 -9.28 23.66
C SER A 337 -13.18 -8.14 24.42
N ASN A 338 -12.48 -7.49 25.35
CA ASN A 338 -13.03 -6.46 26.23
C ASN A 338 -12.55 -5.03 25.86
N ASP A 339 -11.57 -4.90 24.99
CA ASP A 339 -11.01 -3.60 24.57
C ASP A 339 -11.29 -3.35 23.09
N SER A 340 -12.55 -2.98 22.81
CA SER A 340 -13.03 -2.59 21.49
C SER A 340 -13.44 -1.13 21.46
N ARG A 341 -13.14 -0.44 20.36
CA ARG A 341 -13.55 0.94 20.12
C ARG A 341 -14.22 1.07 18.77
N THR A 342 -15.24 1.90 18.71
CA THR A 342 -15.98 2.16 17.48
C THR A 342 -15.61 3.52 16.95
N TRP A 343 -15.37 3.61 15.64
CA TRP A 343 -14.92 4.82 14.97
C TRP A 343 -15.85 5.17 13.82
N VAL A 344 -16.03 6.48 13.60
CA VAL A 344 -16.73 7.04 12.44
C VAL A 344 -15.82 8.03 11.74
N CYS A 345 -15.75 7.93 10.42
CA CYS A 345 -14.96 8.83 9.58
C CYS A 345 -15.79 10.09 9.27
N ASP A 346 -15.33 11.24 9.74
CA ASP A 346 -15.83 12.55 9.32
C ASP A 346 -15.00 13.04 8.12
N THR A 347 -15.65 13.12 6.97
CA THR A 347 -15.07 13.59 5.70
C THR A 347 -15.44 15.04 5.37
N SER A 348 -16.13 15.75 6.27
CA SER A 348 -16.56 17.13 6.05
C SER A 348 -15.42 18.15 6.11
N GLY A 349 -14.34 17.79 6.80
CA GLY A 349 -13.12 18.59 6.92
C GLY A 349 -12.20 18.53 5.71
N ARG A 350 -11.15 19.35 5.73
CA ARG A 350 -10.08 19.33 4.71
C ARG A 350 -9.36 17.98 4.64
N HIS A 351 -9.13 17.39 5.80
CA HIS A 351 -8.65 16.02 5.93
C HIS A 351 -9.75 15.20 6.59
N PRO A 352 -9.97 13.94 6.15
CA PRO A 352 -10.79 13.01 6.91
C PRO A 352 -10.28 12.91 8.34
N SER A 353 -11.20 12.68 9.28
CA SER A 353 -10.88 12.41 10.69
C SER A 353 -11.71 11.28 11.23
N TRP A 354 -11.05 10.27 11.80
CA TRP A 354 -11.71 9.24 12.57
C TRP A 354 -12.00 9.72 13.99
N VAL A 355 -13.26 9.67 14.39
CA VAL A 355 -13.73 10.08 15.72
C VAL A 355 -14.30 8.86 16.42
N GLU A 356 -13.89 8.65 17.67
CA GLU A 356 -14.41 7.58 18.51
C GLU A 356 -15.89 7.85 18.85
N GLU A 357 -16.75 6.87 18.57
CA GLU A 357 -18.15 6.92 18.95
C GLU A 357 -18.27 6.66 20.45
N ALA A 358 -18.54 7.72 21.22
CA ALA A 358 -18.79 7.58 22.66
C ALA A 358 -19.96 6.64 22.90
N HIS A 359 -19.73 5.56 23.65
CA HIS A 359 -20.80 4.68 24.12
C HIS A 359 -21.79 5.52 24.94
N ARG A 360 -23.02 5.67 24.43
CA ARG A 360 -24.12 6.33 25.14
C ARG A 360 -24.69 5.46 26.24
#